data_AF-T0PGW6-F1
#
_entry.id   AF-T0PGW6-F1
#
_cell.length_a   1.000
_cell.length_b   1.000
_cell.length_c   1.000
_cell.angle_alpha   90.00
_cell.angle_beta   90.00
_cell.angle_gamma   90.00
#
_symmetry.space_group_name_H-M   'P 1'
#
loop_
_entity.id
_entity.type
_entity.pdbx_description
1 polymer ?
#
loop_
_entity_poly.entity_id
_entity_poly.type
_entity_poly.pdbx_seq_one_letter_code
_entity_poly.pdbx_strand_id
1 'polypeptide(L)' 'MNMDIILDIAKRIKLPTKDIELIGEYLEYREWGIAFEVLCSAIEYDKIQISLVDYSEIKQIGEYMEMDKELWEVFKI' A
#
# COMPACT_ATOMS: atom_id res chain seq x y z
N MET A 1 -12.87 4.16 7.28
CA MET A 1 -11.95 4.47 6.18
C MET A 1 -12.38 3.68 4.95
N ASN A 2 -12.36 4.26 3.75
CA ASN A 2 -12.56 3.47 2.52
C ASN A 2 -11.25 2.77 2.18
N MET A 3 -11.26 1.45 2.01
CA MET A 3 -10.05 0.65 1.72
C MET A 3 -9.64 0.69 0.24
N ASP A 4 -10.51 1.19 -0.65
CA ASP A 4 -10.15 1.43 -2.05
C ASP A 4 -8.95 2.38 -2.20
N ILE A 5 -8.67 3.19 -1.17
CA ILE A 5 -7.51 4.08 -1.12
C ILE A 5 -6.18 3.32 -1.29
N ILE A 6 -6.09 2.05 -0.88
CA ILE A 6 -4.89 1.21 -1.08
C ILE A 6 -4.62 1.06 -2.58
N LEU A 7 -5.67 0.78 -3.36
CA LEU A 7 -5.58 0.65 -4.81
C LEU A 7 -5.34 2.00 -5.50
N ASP A 8 -5.91 3.08 -4.97
CA ASP A 8 -5.69 4.43 -5.49
C ASP A 8 -4.24 4.87 -5.30
N ILE A 9 -3.63 4.60 -4.14
CA ILE A 9 -2.20 4.82 -3.89
C ILE A 9 -1.38 4.01 -4.90
N ALA A 10 -1.63 2.71 -5.03
CA ALA A 10 -0.91 1.81 -5.93
C ALA A 10 -0.89 2.33 -7.39
N LYS A 11 -2.05 2.77 -7.89
CA LYS A 11 -2.18 3.38 -9.23
C LYS A 11 -1.45 4.72 -9.33
N ARG A 12 -1.57 5.57 -8.31
CA ARG A 12 -0.98 6.91 -8.28
C ARG A 12 0.55 6.87 -8.30
N ILE A 13 1.16 5.97 -7.54
CA ILE A 13 2.61 5.76 -7.51
C ILE A 13 3.11 4.86 -8.66
N LYS A 14 2.20 4.40 -9.53
CA LYS A 14 2.49 3.60 -10.72
C LYS A 14 3.20 2.28 -10.40
N LEU A 15 2.69 1.54 -9.43
CA LEU A 15 3.12 0.16 -9.22
C LEU A 15 2.98 -0.68 -10.50
N PRO A 16 3.76 -1.76 -10.66
CA PRO A 16 3.58 -2.68 -11.77
C PRO A 16 2.14 -3.19 -11.86
N THR A 17 1.63 -3.37 -13.08
CA THR A 17 0.24 -3.79 -13.31
C THR A 17 -0.13 -5.05 -12.54
N LYS A 18 0.77 -6.04 -12.47
CA LYS A 18 0.57 -7.28 -11.72
C LYS A 18 0.24 -7.03 -10.24
N ASP A 19 0.87 -6.04 -9.62
CA ASP A 19 0.70 -5.76 -8.19
C ASP A 19 -0.58 -4.94 -7.96
N ILE A 20 -0.90 -4.04 -8.89
CA ILE A 20 -2.19 -3.33 -8.90
C ILE A 20 -3.37 -4.30 -9.04
N GLU A 21 -3.28 -5.27 -9.95
CA GLU A 21 -4.30 -6.31 -10.14
C GLU A 21 -4.45 -7.18 -8.88
N LEU A 22 -3.33 -7.63 -8.31
CA LEU A 22 -3.32 -8.44 -7.09
C LEU A 22 -3.90 -7.70 -5.88
N ILE A 23 -3.57 -6.42 -5.68
CA ILE A 23 -4.18 -5.57 -4.66
C ILE A 23 -5.69 -5.49 -4.87
N GLY A 24 -6.14 -5.31 -6.11
CA GLY A 24 -7.56 -5.28 -6.46
C GLY A 24 -8.29 -6.56 -6.06
N GLU A 25 -7.73 -7.73 -6.41
CA GLU A 25 -8.29 -9.03 -6.03
C GLU A 25 -8.44 -9.16 -4.50
N TYR A 26 -7.39 -8.82 -3.73
CA TYR A 26 -7.46 -8.89 -2.26
C TYR A 26 -8.51 -7.94 -1.67
N LEU A 27 -8.69 -6.74 -2.24
CA LEU A 27 -9.75 -5.83 -1.82
C LEU A 27 -11.15 -6.40 -2.09
N GLU A 28 -11.36 -7.07 -3.24
CA GLU A 28 -12.62 -7.73 -3.58
C GLU A 28 -12.99 -8.83 -2.56
N TYR A 29 -11.99 -9.58 -2.11
CA TYR A 29 -12.16 -10.60 -1.07
C TYR A 29 -12.18 -10.05 0.37
N ARG A 30 -12.09 -8.71 0.53
CA ARG A 30 -12.00 -8.01 1.83
C ARG A 30 -10.76 -8.39 2.66
N GLU A 31 -9.73 -8.88 2.00
CA GLU A 31 -8.43 -9.19 2.59
C GLU A 31 -7.55 -7.93 2.65
N TRP A 32 -8.04 -6.89 3.33
CA TRP A 32 -7.44 -5.55 3.30
C TRP A 32 -6.01 -5.50 3.86
N GLY A 33 -5.71 -6.29 4.88
CA GLY A 33 -4.35 -6.41 5.43
C GLY A 33 -3.38 -6.97 4.38
N ILE A 34 -3.79 -7.99 3.63
CA ILE A 34 -2.97 -8.57 2.55
C ILE A 34 -2.80 -7.58 1.40
N ALA A 35 -3.88 -6.88 1.02
CA ALA A 35 -3.81 -5.82 0.01
C ALA A 35 -2.78 -4.73 0.40
N PHE A 36 -2.75 -4.36 1.69
CA PHE A 36 -1.79 -3.40 2.22
C PHE A 36 -0.35 -3.94 2.26
N GLU A 37 -0.16 -5.20 2.63
CA GLU A 37 1.15 -5.86 2.61
C GLU A 37 1.72 -5.93 1.19
N VAL A 38 0.89 -6.22 0.19
CA VAL A 38 1.31 -6.21 -1.22
C VAL A 38 1.72 -4.80 -1.66
N LEU A 39 0.94 -3.78 -1.31
CA LEU A 39 1.29 -2.38 -1.58
C LEU A 39 2.66 -2.03 -0.99
N CYS A 40 2.89 -2.33 0.29
CA CYS A 40 4.14 -2.00 0.97
C CYS A 40 5.33 -2.77 0.42
N SER A 41 5.15 -4.08 0.19
CA SER A 41 6.19 -4.95 -0.36
C SER A 41 6.60 -4.54 -1.77
N ALA A 42 5.63 -4.13 -2.61
CA ALA A 42 5.92 -3.66 -3.96
C ALA A 42 6.72 -2.34 -3.94
N ILE A 43 6.35 -1.41 -3.07
CA ILE A 43 7.09 -0.15 -2.87
C ILE A 43 8.54 -0.43 -2.48
N GLU A 44 8.76 -1.29 -1.49
CA GLU A 44 10.10 -1.62 -1.00
C GLU A 44 10.93 -2.36 -2.06
N TYR A 45 10.38 -3.42 -2.65
CA TYR A 45 11.07 -4.29 -3.58
C TYR A 45 11.49 -3.56 -4.86
N ASP A 46 10.56 -2.81 -5.47
CA ASP A 46 10.83 -2.06 -6.69
C ASP A 46 11.50 -0.69 -6.42
N LYS A 47 11.76 -0.38 -5.14
CA LYS A 47 12.37 0.88 -4.68
C LYS A 47 11.63 2.10 -5.23
N ILE A 48 10.30 2.04 -5.20
CA ILE A 48 9.44 3.10 -5.68
C ILE A 48 9.60 4.31 -4.76
N GLN A 49 9.98 5.44 -5.33
CA GLN A 49 10.02 6.69 -4.59
C GLN A 49 8.59 7.20 -4.40
N ILE A 50 8.19 7.38 -3.15
CA ILE A 50 6.86 7.87 -2.77
C ILE A 50 6.96 9.29 -2.21
N SER A 51 5.90 10.08 -2.34
CA SER A 51 5.87 11.41 -1.74
C SER A 51 5.59 11.34 -0.23
N LEU A 52 5.86 12.43 0.50
CA LEU A 52 5.45 12.57 1.90
C LEU A 52 3.92 12.43 2.08
N VAL A 53 3.13 12.81 1.07
CA VAL A 53 1.67 12.68 1.10
C VAL A 53 1.28 11.20 1.00
N ASP A 54 1.86 10.47 0.04
CA ASP A 54 1.62 9.03 -0.10
C ASP A 54 2.05 8.26 1.15
N TYR A 55 3.22 8.59 1.70
CA TYR A 55 3.70 8.00 2.95
C TYR A 55 2.72 8.25 4.11
N SER A 56 2.21 9.48 4.25
CA SER A 56 1.27 9.82 5.30
C SER A 56 -0.04 9.04 5.16
N GLU A 57 -0.55 8.83 3.94
CA GLU A 57 -1.74 8.02 3.70
C GLU A 57 -1.49 6.55 4.03
N ILE A 58 -0.38 5.98 3.56
CA ILE A 58 0.02 4.60 3.86
C ILE A 58 0.12 4.38 5.37
N LYS A 59 0.79 5.29 6.08
CA LYS A 59 0.91 5.25 7.54
C LYS A 59 -0.45 5.24 8.22
N GLN A 60 -1.36 6.16 7.83
CA GLN A 60 -2.70 6.22 8.43
C GLN A 60 -3.49 4.94 8.20
N ILE A 61 -3.35 4.32 7.02
CA ILE A 61 -4.01 3.05 6.70
C ILE A 61 -3.47 1.92 7.58
N GLY A 62 -2.14 1.80 7.67
CA GLY A 62 -1.48 0.80 8.50
C GLY A 62 -1.82 0.94 9.98
N GLU A 63 -1.80 2.17 10.52
CA GLU A 63 -2.20 2.46 11.90
C GLU A 63 -3.68 2.13 12.16
N TYR A 64 -4.59 2.47 11.23
CA TYR A 64 -6.01 2.15 11.36
C TYR A 64 -6.29 0.64 11.37
N MET A 65 -5.50 -0.14 10.63
CA MET A 65 -5.62 -1.60 10.57
C MET A 65 -4.78 -2.32 11.64
N GLU A 66 -4.09 -1.58 12.51
CA GLU A 66 -3.19 -2.13 13.54
C GLU A 66 -2.08 -3.03 12.94
N MET A 67 -1.60 -2.69 11.74
CA MET A 67 -0.52 -3.41 11.04
C MET A 67 0.84 -3.08 11.66
N ASP A 68 1.83 -3.96 11.42
CA ASP A 68 3.20 -3.70 11.87
C ASP A 68 3.79 -2.49 11.14
N LYS A 69 4.30 -1.52 11.91
CA LYS A 69 4.91 -0.29 11.41
C LYS A 69 6.16 -0.55 10.56
N GLU A 70 6.82 -1.69 10.75
CA GLU A 70 7.96 -2.10 9.94
C GLU A 70 7.61 -2.18 8.46
N LEU A 71 6.34 -2.40 8.09
CA LEU A 71 5.89 -2.44 6.69
C LEU A 71 6.09 -1.11 5.94
N TRP A 72 6.03 0.04 6.61
CA TRP A 72 6.17 1.35 5.94
C TRP A 72 7.29 2.23 6.50
N GLU A 73 7.77 2.00 7.72
CA GLU A 73 8.89 2.78 8.28
C GLU A 73 10.22 2.56 7.55
N VAL A 74 10.33 1.50 6.73
CA VAL A 74 11.51 1.20 5.90
C VAL A 74 11.65 2.10 4.68
N PHE A 75 10.59 2.82 4.30
CA PHE A 75 10.59 3.63 3.09
C PHE A 75 11.52 4.83 3.22
N LYS A 76 12.26 5.09 2.14
CA LYS A 76 13.04 6.33 1.99
C LYS A 76 12.14 7.39 1.36
N ILE A 77 11.83 8.43 2.12
CA ILE A 77 11.00 9.57 1.70
C ILE A 77 11.87 10.72 1.22
#